data_AF-A0A537H289-F1
#
_entry.id   AF-A0A537H289-F1
#
_cell.length_a   1.000
_cell.length_b   1.000
_cell.length_c   1.000
_cell.angle_alpha   90.00
_cell.angle_beta   90.00
_cell.angle_gamma   90.00
#
_symmetry.space_group_name_H-M   'P 1'
#
loop_
_entity.id
_entity.type
_entity.pdbx_description
1 polymer ?
#
loop_
_entity_poly.entity_id
_entity_poly.type
_entity_poly.pdbx_seq_one_letter_code
_entity_poly.pdbx_strand_id
1 'polypeptide(L)'
;MAHVSSEIERRKDILATRIFRRTKTFVANELWPILDMIVKHHQEPIEKRKILSDLELKLLETIETEGSIRTDQLRKRLRLGAKENNSRFHRSLSNLESYALIIGAEDPHPETHMHANIWQSWDTRIGEGIDRVRLSYHEALAKLYEKTIDACVLAHEEQMRKWFRWSVDMEPAKEESLKNGRVMKAGPFIIAPRVLRS
;
A
#
# COMPACT_ATOMS: atom_id res chain seq x y z
N MET A 1 -16.11 -3.72 -15.45
CA MET A 1 -15.16 -3.82 -14.32
C MET A 1 -13.99 -2.84 -14.41
N ALA A 2 -13.33 -2.65 -15.56
CA ALA A 2 -12.22 -1.70 -15.69
C ALA A 2 -12.61 -0.22 -15.41
N HIS A 3 -13.79 0.21 -15.87
CA HIS A 3 -14.28 1.59 -15.68
C HIS A 3 -14.43 1.99 -14.20
N VAL A 4 -15.05 1.11 -13.40
CA VAL A 4 -15.25 1.33 -11.95
C VAL A 4 -13.92 1.38 -11.19
N SER A 5 -12.95 0.54 -11.58
CA SER A 5 -11.61 0.57 -10.99
C SER A 5 -10.90 1.91 -11.25
N SER A 6 -10.99 2.43 -12.48
CA SER A 6 -10.38 3.72 -12.84
C SER A 6 -11.03 4.91 -12.12
N GLU A 7 -12.36 4.89 -11.94
CA GLU A 7 -13.09 5.92 -11.20
C GLU A 7 -12.69 5.94 -9.72
N ILE A 8 -12.53 4.77 -9.11
CA ILE A 8 -12.10 4.63 -7.71
C ILE A 8 -10.63 5.08 -7.55
N GLU A 9 -9.74 4.72 -8.49
CA GLU A 9 -8.31 5.10 -8.43
C GLU A 9 -8.07 6.60 -8.48
N ARG A 10 -8.94 7.33 -9.17
CA ARG A 10 -8.83 8.80 -9.33
C ARG A 10 -9.29 9.56 -8.10
N ARG A 11 -9.98 8.90 -7.16
CA ARG A 11 -10.48 9.54 -5.95
C ARG A 11 -9.35 9.96 -5.03
N LYS A 12 -9.37 11.22 -4.61
CA LYS A 12 -8.32 11.77 -3.73
C LYS A 12 -8.29 11.09 -2.37
N ASP A 13 -9.42 10.62 -1.86
CA ASP A 13 -9.59 9.92 -0.58
C ASP A 13 -9.33 8.41 -0.66
N ILE A 14 -8.95 7.88 -1.83
CA ILE A 14 -8.59 6.48 -2.02
C ILE A 14 -7.12 6.35 -2.42
N LEU A 15 -6.42 5.42 -1.79
CA LEU A 15 -5.07 5.03 -2.13
C LEU A 15 -5.09 3.64 -2.75
N ALA A 16 -4.59 3.54 -3.99
CA ALA A 16 -4.48 2.29 -4.71
C ALA A 16 -3.06 1.74 -4.58
N THR A 17 -2.88 0.65 -3.84
CA THR A 17 -1.55 0.20 -3.41
C THR A 17 -1.37 -1.31 -3.41
N ARG A 18 -0.13 -1.75 -3.49
CA ARG A 18 0.31 -3.17 -3.47
C ARG A 18 0.98 -3.57 -2.16
N ILE A 19 0.67 -2.85 -1.09
CA ILE A 19 1.25 -3.04 0.24
C ILE A 19 0.88 -4.42 0.84
N PHE A 20 -0.40 -4.78 0.78
CA PHE A 20 -0.89 -6.02 1.40
C PHE A 20 -0.49 -7.25 0.59
N ARG A 21 -0.60 -7.13 -0.74
CA ARG A 21 -0.39 -8.17 -1.73
C ARG A 21 0.13 -7.56 -3.02
N ARG A 22 0.64 -8.39 -3.93
CA ARG A 22 1.07 -7.94 -5.27
C ARG A 22 -0.07 -7.38 -6.13
N THR A 23 -1.32 -7.63 -5.76
CA THR A 23 -2.52 -7.07 -6.38
C THR A 23 -2.82 -5.69 -5.82
N LYS A 24 -3.36 -4.80 -6.66
CA LYS A 24 -3.77 -3.46 -6.22
C LYS A 24 -4.96 -3.57 -5.25
N THR A 25 -4.85 -2.93 -4.11
CA THR A 25 -5.87 -2.82 -3.08
C THR A 25 -6.22 -1.34 -2.91
N PHE A 26 -7.52 -1.04 -2.85
CA PHE A 26 -8.02 0.29 -2.57
C PHE A 26 -8.18 0.49 -1.06
N VAL A 27 -7.62 1.59 -0.56
CA VAL A 27 -7.61 1.93 0.86
C VAL A 27 -8.17 3.33 1.04
N ALA A 28 -9.23 3.43 1.83
CA ALA A 28 -9.82 4.71 2.19
C ALA A 28 -8.94 5.50 3.17
N ASN A 29 -9.03 6.83 3.12
CA ASN A 29 -8.16 7.75 3.84
C ASN A 29 -8.17 7.59 5.36
N GLU A 30 -9.24 7.05 5.93
CA GLU A 30 -9.35 6.78 7.37
C GLU A 30 -8.33 5.74 7.85
N LEU A 31 -7.82 4.89 6.95
CA LEU A 31 -6.80 3.89 7.27
C LEU A 31 -5.38 4.37 7.00
N TRP A 32 -5.19 5.49 6.29
CA TRP A 32 -3.86 5.95 5.92
C TRP A 32 -2.96 6.28 7.12
N PRO A 33 -3.43 6.91 8.21
CA PRO A 33 -2.58 7.16 9.37
C PRO A 33 -2.06 5.87 10.02
N ILE A 34 -2.87 4.81 9.99
CA ILE A 34 -2.47 3.48 10.49
C ILE A 34 -1.43 2.87 9.55
N LEU A 35 -1.66 2.95 8.24
CA LEU A 35 -0.72 2.43 7.24
C LEU A 35 0.59 3.18 7.19
N ASP A 36 0.61 4.49 7.40
CA ASP A 36 1.83 5.30 7.37
C ASP A 36 2.86 4.79 8.37
N MET A 37 2.42 4.44 9.59
CA MET A 37 3.30 3.87 10.62
C MET A 37 3.90 2.51 10.21
N ILE A 38 3.11 1.67 9.55
CA ILE A 38 3.53 0.35 9.07
C ILE A 38 4.49 0.49 7.90
N VAL A 39 4.16 1.37 6.94
CA VAL A 39 4.98 1.66 5.77
C VAL A 39 6.34 2.20 6.19
N LYS A 40 6.38 3.22 7.05
CA LYS A 40 7.63 3.81 7.54
C LYS A 40 8.51 2.81 8.28
N HIS A 41 7.91 1.95 9.10
CA HIS A 41 8.65 0.87 9.76
C HIS A 41 9.33 -0.09 8.77
N HIS A 42 8.69 -0.39 7.64
CA HIS A 42 9.26 -1.26 6.60
C HIS A 42 10.19 -0.53 5.63
N GLN A 43 10.06 0.78 5.44
CA GLN A 43 10.95 1.60 4.61
C GLN A 43 12.31 1.82 5.28
N GLU A 44 12.35 2.05 6.60
CA GLU A 44 13.59 2.37 7.33
C GLU A 44 14.70 1.29 7.13
N PRO A 45 14.41 -0.03 7.18
CA PRO A 45 15.40 -1.05 6.85
C PRO A 45 15.84 -1.05 5.38
N ILE A 46 14.98 -0.64 4.44
CA ILE A 46 15.31 -0.60 2.99
C ILE A 46 16.35 0.47 2.72
N GLU A 47 16.14 1.66 3.27
CA GLU A 47 17.08 2.78 3.20
C GLU A 47 18.43 2.39 3.82
N LYS A 48 18.41 1.77 5.00
CA LYS A 48 19.63 1.36 5.71
C LYS A 48 20.39 0.21 5.03
N ARG A 49 19.67 -0.72 4.40
CA ARG A 49 20.26 -1.93 3.77
C ARG A 49 20.63 -1.76 2.30
N LYS A 50 20.34 -0.59 1.69
CA LYS A 50 20.62 -0.29 0.27
C LYS A 50 20.22 -1.43 -0.67
N ILE A 51 19.03 -1.99 -0.45
CA ILE A 51 18.53 -3.15 -1.22
C ILE A 51 17.99 -2.76 -2.61
N LEU A 52 17.86 -1.47 -2.88
CA LEU A 52 17.41 -0.94 -4.17
C LEU A 52 18.55 -0.97 -5.19
N SER A 53 18.25 -1.42 -6.39
CA SER A 53 19.16 -1.30 -7.53
C SER A 53 19.37 0.16 -7.95
N ASP A 54 20.44 0.44 -8.68
CA ASP A 54 20.73 1.80 -9.19
C ASP A 54 19.57 2.40 -10.00
N LEU A 55 18.81 1.56 -10.72
CA LEU A 55 17.64 2.01 -11.46
C LEU A 55 16.49 2.39 -10.53
N GLU A 56 16.25 1.60 -9.47
CA GLU A 56 15.21 1.87 -8.47
C GLU A 56 15.52 3.13 -7.67
N LEU A 57 16.79 3.35 -7.30
CA LEU A 57 17.25 4.58 -6.67
C LEU A 57 16.98 5.80 -7.57
N LYS A 58 17.43 5.74 -8.84
CA LYS A 58 17.19 6.84 -9.80
C LYS A 58 15.71 7.12 -10.04
N LEU A 59 14.87 6.07 -10.09
CA LEU A 59 13.43 6.21 -10.22
C LEU A 59 12.84 6.94 -9.01
N LEU A 60 13.19 6.49 -7.80
CA LEU A 60 12.71 7.08 -6.55
C LEU A 60 13.12 8.55 -6.43
N GLU A 61 14.42 8.85 -6.61
CA GLU A 61 14.96 10.21 -6.56
C GLU A 61 14.28 11.14 -7.57
N THR A 62 14.02 10.67 -8.79
CA THR A 62 13.34 11.47 -9.82
C THR A 62 11.89 11.74 -9.45
N ILE A 63 11.17 10.74 -8.92
CA ILE A 63 9.78 10.90 -8.51
C ILE A 63 9.68 11.86 -7.31
N GLU A 64 10.57 11.75 -6.34
CA GLU A 64 10.64 12.66 -5.18
C GLU A 64 10.95 14.09 -5.59
N THR A 65 11.93 14.28 -6.49
CA THR A 65 12.33 15.61 -6.97
C THR A 65 11.20 16.32 -7.73
N GLU A 66 10.47 15.59 -8.57
CA GLU A 66 9.38 16.16 -9.36
C GLU A 66 8.07 16.24 -8.55
N GLY A 67 7.96 15.52 -7.43
CA GLY A 67 6.77 15.37 -6.59
C GLY A 67 5.64 14.56 -7.24
N SER A 68 5.36 14.78 -8.52
CA SER A 68 4.39 14.03 -9.31
C SER A 68 4.82 13.96 -10.77
N ILE A 69 4.91 12.75 -11.34
CA ILE A 69 5.38 12.55 -12.71
C ILE A 69 4.67 11.40 -13.43
N ARG A 70 4.28 11.61 -14.69
CA ARG A 70 3.66 10.57 -15.52
C ARG A 70 4.68 9.55 -16.02
N THR A 71 4.27 8.29 -16.20
CA THR A 71 5.16 7.17 -16.60
C THR A 71 6.07 7.48 -17.79
N ASP A 72 5.53 8.08 -18.85
CA ASP A 72 6.26 8.43 -20.09
C ASP A 72 7.26 9.58 -19.87
N GLN A 73 6.86 10.60 -19.10
CA GLN A 73 7.73 11.71 -18.70
C GLN A 73 8.88 11.21 -17.83
N LEU A 74 8.61 10.31 -16.89
CA LEU A 74 9.63 9.67 -16.04
C LEU A 74 10.66 8.92 -16.89
N ARG A 75 10.22 8.18 -17.91
CA ARG A 75 11.13 7.52 -18.86
C ARG A 75 12.00 8.50 -19.62
N LYS A 76 11.39 9.59 -20.12
CA LYS A 76 12.09 10.64 -20.86
C LYS A 76 13.15 11.31 -19.99
N ARG A 77 12.83 11.64 -18.73
CA ARG A 77 13.76 12.22 -17.74
C ARG A 77 14.95 11.32 -17.49
N LEU A 78 14.71 10.02 -17.33
CA LEU A 78 15.76 9.02 -17.10
C LEU A 78 16.51 8.58 -18.36
N ARG A 79 16.17 9.14 -19.53
CA ARG A 79 16.77 8.82 -20.84
C ARG A 79 16.77 7.30 -21.14
N LEU A 80 15.73 6.60 -20.70
CA LEU A 80 15.61 5.15 -20.90
C LEU A 80 15.09 4.86 -22.31
N GLY A 81 15.88 4.14 -23.10
CA GLY A 81 15.49 3.72 -24.46
C GLY A 81 14.26 2.81 -24.49
N ALA A 82 13.44 2.92 -25.55
CA ALA A 82 12.08 2.39 -25.59
C ALA A 82 11.95 0.85 -25.57
N LYS A 83 12.96 0.08 -26.02
CA LYS A 83 12.82 -1.38 -26.22
C LYS A 83 13.61 -2.25 -25.24
N GLU A 84 14.86 -1.92 -24.91
CA GLU A 84 15.71 -2.84 -24.13
C GLU A 84 15.42 -2.87 -22.62
N ASN A 85 14.77 -1.84 -22.07
CA ASN A 85 14.56 -1.72 -20.62
C ASN A 85 13.10 -1.68 -20.19
N ASN A 86 12.14 -1.94 -21.09
CA ASN A 86 10.71 -1.78 -20.82
C ASN A 86 10.23 -2.66 -19.65
N SER A 87 10.59 -3.94 -19.69
CA SER A 87 10.23 -4.91 -18.65
C SER A 87 10.92 -4.62 -17.31
N ARG A 88 12.21 -4.26 -17.36
CA ARG A 88 12.99 -3.89 -16.18
C ARG A 88 12.44 -2.63 -15.51
N PHE A 89 12.10 -1.60 -16.28
CA PHE A 89 11.51 -0.37 -15.78
C PHE A 89 10.19 -0.61 -15.05
N HIS A 90 9.25 -1.33 -15.65
CA HIS A 90 7.96 -1.62 -15.00
C HIS A 90 8.13 -2.54 -13.78
N ARG A 91 9.08 -3.48 -13.83
CA ARG A 91 9.42 -4.32 -12.67
C ARG A 91 9.96 -3.48 -11.52
N SER A 92 10.87 -2.54 -11.78
CA SER A 92 11.41 -1.64 -10.76
C SER A 92 10.32 -0.75 -10.13
N LEU A 93 9.42 -0.17 -10.95
CA LEU A 93 8.26 0.57 -10.43
C LEU A 93 7.37 -0.31 -9.54
N SER A 94 7.04 -1.52 -10.01
CA SER A 94 6.24 -2.47 -9.22
C SER A 94 6.94 -2.89 -7.94
N ASN A 95 8.27 -2.97 -7.92
CA ASN A 95 9.03 -3.33 -6.74
C ASN A 95 9.01 -2.20 -5.71
N LEU A 96 9.27 -0.96 -6.13
CA LEU A 96 9.16 0.25 -5.30
C LEU A 96 7.77 0.40 -4.69
N GLU A 97 6.72 0.20 -5.48
CA GLU A 97 5.33 0.25 -5.01
C GLU A 97 5.01 -0.88 -4.02
N SER A 98 5.63 -2.06 -4.16
CA SER A 98 5.45 -3.18 -3.23
C SER A 98 6.03 -2.91 -1.83
N TYR A 99 6.90 -1.91 -1.72
CA TYR A 99 7.44 -1.37 -0.47
C TYR A 99 6.77 -0.05 -0.08
N ALA A 100 5.75 0.38 -0.83
CA ALA A 100 5.13 1.68 -0.68
C ALA A 100 6.10 2.86 -0.69
N LEU A 101 7.21 2.77 -1.42
CA LEU A 101 8.10 3.93 -1.60
C LEU A 101 7.44 4.95 -2.55
N ILE A 102 6.70 4.43 -3.53
CA ILE A 102 5.93 5.21 -4.49
C ILE A 102 4.50 4.68 -4.59
N ILE A 103 3.57 5.53 -5.01
CA ILE A 103 2.20 5.18 -5.36
C ILE A 103 1.92 5.60 -6.79
N GLY A 104 1.27 4.71 -7.55
CA GLY A 104 0.84 4.96 -8.93
C GLY A 104 -0.68 5.02 -9.04
N ALA A 105 -1.21 6.17 -9.44
CA ALA A 105 -2.63 6.32 -9.81
C ALA A 105 -2.75 6.41 -11.34
N GLU A 106 -3.81 5.85 -11.91
CA GLU A 106 -4.08 6.00 -13.35
C GLU A 106 -4.25 7.49 -13.71
N ASP A 107 -3.67 7.90 -14.84
CA ASP A 107 -3.80 9.26 -15.38
C ASP A 107 -5.29 9.56 -15.65
N PRO A 108 -5.87 10.63 -15.07
CA PRO A 108 -7.25 11.01 -15.33
C PRO A 108 -7.50 11.42 -16.80
N HIS A 109 -6.45 11.87 -17.51
CA HIS A 109 -6.52 12.34 -18.89
C HIS A 109 -5.56 11.53 -19.77
N PRO A 110 -5.83 10.23 -19.98
CA PRO A 110 -4.97 9.40 -20.79
C PRO A 110 -4.95 9.94 -22.23
N GLU A 111 -3.75 10.09 -22.80
CA GLU A 111 -3.65 10.24 -24.25
C GLU A 111 -4.21 8.98 -24.91
N THR A 112 -4.87 9.15 -26.06
CA THR A 112 -5.58 8.07 -26.77
C THR A 112 -4.72 6.80 -26.85
N HIS A 113 -5.21 5.70 -26.27
CA HIS A 113 -4.57 4.37 -26.19
C HIS A 113 -3.36 4.22 -25.25
N MET A 114 -3.07 5.19 -24.38
CA MET A 114 -2.01 5.08 -23.36
C MET A 114 -2.57 5.15 -21.94
N HIS A 115 -2.70 4.00 -21.28
CA HIS A 115 -2.90 3.92 -19.84
C HIS A 115 -1.56 4.20 -19.14
N ALA A 116 -1.32 5.46 -18.79
CA ALA A 116 -0.17 5.88 -18.00
C ALA A 116 -0.57 6.02 -16.53
N ASN A 117 0.40 5.84 -15.64
CA ASN A 117 0.23 6.18 -14.24
C ASN A 117 0.91 7.52 -13.97
N ILE A 118 0.33 8.28 -13.05
CA ILE A 118 0.99 9.36 -12.34
C ILE A 118 1.62 8.77 -11.08
N TRP A 119 2.93 8.92 -10.96
CA TRP A 119 3.72 8.42 -9.84
C TRP A 119 4.04 9.55 -8.87
N GLN A 120 3.94 9.23 -7.58
CA GLN A 120 4.28 10.12 -6.47
C GLN A 120 5.01 9.31 -5.40
N SER A 121 5.83 9.95 -4.58
CA SER A 121 6.31 9.31 -3.34
C SER A 121 5.14 9.05 -2.40
N TRP A 122 5.28 8.10 -1.49
CA TRP A 122 4.28 7.84 -0.46
C TRP A 122 3.92 9.10 0.30
N ASP A 123 4.92 9.79 0.86
CA ASP A 123 4.74 11.02 1.64
C ASP A 123 4.02 12.11 0.83
N THR A 124 4.34 12.26 -0.46
CA THR A 124 3.64 13.23 -1.33
C THR A 124 2.18 12.84 -1.53
N ARG A 125 1.88 11.54 -1.69
CA ARG A 125 0.52 11.07 -1.95
C ARG A 125 -0.37 11.19 -0.72
N ILE A 126 0.15 10.90 0.46
CA ILE A 126 -0.61 10.96 1.71
C ILE A 126 -0.68 12.39 2.28
N GLY A 127 0.29 13.24 1.94
CA GLY A 127 0.35 14.65 2.29
C GLY A 127 0.63 14.93 3.78
N GLU A 128 0.73 16.22 4.12
CA GLU A 128 0.84 16.71 5.50
C GLU A 128 -0.50 16.66 6.27
N GLY A 129 -1.63 16.48 5.57
CA GLY A 129 -2.98 16.50 6.13
C GLY A 129 -3.47 15.17 6.71
N ILE A 130 -2.60 14.15 6.79
CA ILE A 130 -2.89 13.00 7.64
C ILE A 130 -2.82 13.47 9.10
N ASP A 131 -3.90 13.23 9.84
CA ASP A 131 -3.85 13.23 11.30
C ASP A 131 -2.89 12.15 11.75
N ARG A 132 -1.60 12.52 11.88
CA ARG A 132 -0.53 11.58 12.24
C ARG A 132 -0.81 11.06 13.64
N VAL A 133 -1.37 9.86 13.69
CA VAL A 133 -1.63 9.18 14.96
C VAL A 133 -0.30 8.69 15.50
N ARG A 134 0.01 9.02 16.75
CA ARG A 134 1.17 8.47 17.46
C ARG A 134 0.87 7.03 17.87
N LEU A 135 0.94 6.11 16.92
CA LEU A 135 0.89 4.67 17.19
C LEU A 135 2.30 4.12 17.12
N SER A 136 2.62 3.16 17.99
CA SER A 136 3.73 2.25 17.73
C SER A 136 3.41 1.35 16.53
N TYR A 137 4.44 0.76 15.93
CA TYR A 137 4.28 -0.23 14.86
C TYR A 137 3.31 -1.36 15.23
N HIS A 138 3.43 -1.88 16.46
CA HIS A 138 2.59 -2.97 16.94
C HIS A 138 1.11 -2.55 17.09
N GLU A 139 0.86 -1.37 17.66
CA GLU A 139 -0.50 -0.82 17.77
C GLU A 139 -1.12 -0.54 16.40
N ALA A 140 -0.31 -0.10 15.43
CA ALA A 140 -0.77 0.10 14.06
C ALA A 140 -1.18 -1.22 13.39
N LEU A 141 -0.38 -2.28 13.57
CA LEU A 141 -0.73 -3.62 13.08
C LEU A 141 -2.02 -4.16 13.73
N ALA A 142 -2.17 -4.02 15.05
CA ALA A 142 -3.38 -4.45 15.76
C ALA A 142 -4.62 -3.69 15.25
N LYS A 143 -4.54 -2.36 15.12
CA LYS A 143 -5.65 -1.57 14.56
C LYS A 143 -5.97 -1.94 13.12
N LEU A 144 -4.96 -2.17 12.28
CA LEU A 144 -5.17 -2.62 10.91
C LEU A 144 -5.86 -3.99 10.88
N TYR A 145 -5.44 -4.91 11.75
CA TYR A 145 -6.04 -6.23 11.89
C TYR A 145 -7.52 -6.14 12.28
N GLU A 146 -7.83 -5.37 13.32
CA GLU A 146 -9.20 -5.11 13.79
C GLU A 146 -10.08 -4.52 12.68
N LYS A 147 -9.60 -3.48 11.98
CA LYS A 147 -10.34 -2.83 10.89
C LYS A 147 -10.58 -3.78 9.72
N THR A 148 -9.63 -4.67 9.44
CA THR A 148 -9.78 -5.70 8.40
C THR A 148 -10.86 -6.70 8.78
N ILE A 149 -10.87 -7.16 10.05
CA ILE A 149 -11.91 -8.07 10.55
C ILE A 149 -13.28 -7.39 10.58
N ASP A 150 -13.37 -6.15 11.03
CA ASP A 150 -14.62 -5.40 11.04
C ASP A 150 -15.21 -5.28 9.62
N ALA A 151 -14.36 -5.00 8.62
CA ALA A 151 -14.77 -4.94 7.22
C ALA A 151 -15.23 -6.29 6.67
N CYS A 152 -14.54 -7.40 7.01
CA CYS A 152 -14.90 -8.74 6.53
C CYS A 152 -16.02 -9.41 7.32
N VAL A 153 -16.30 -8.95 8.55
CA VAL A 153 -17.20 -9.55 9.55
C VAL A 153 -16.74 -10.92 10.08
N LEU A 154 -16.30 -11.81 9.19
CA LEU A 154 -15.89 -13.18 9.45
C LEU A 154 -14.75 -13.55 8.50
N ALA A 155 -13.69 -14.17 9.01
CA ALA A 155 -12.59 -14.66 8.19
C ALA A 155 -12.02 -15.97 8.73
N HIS A 156 -11.63 -16.87 7.84
CA HIS A 156 -10.89 -18.07 8.22
C HIS A 156 -9.45 -17.71 8.56
N GLU A 157 -8.95 -18.12 9.74
CA GLU A 157 -7.64 -17.71 10.27
C GLU A 157 -6.50 -18.00 9.29
N GLU A 158 -6.50 -19.18 8.66
CA GLU A 158 -5.48 -19.56 7.68
C GLU A 158 -5.47 -18.67 6.42
N GLN A 159 -6.64 -18.17 6.01
CA GLN A 159 -6.73 -17.32 4.83
C GLN A 159 -6.24 -15.91 5.13
N MET A 160 -6.49 -15.42 6.35
CA MET A 160 -6.04 -14.11 6.78
C MET A 160 -4.53 -13.96 6.77
N ARG A 161 -3.80 -15.01 7.15
CA ARG A 161 -2.33 -15.01 7.08
C ARG A 161 -1.81 -14.68 5.67
N LYS A 162 -2.59 -15.04 4.65
CA LYS A 162 -2.26 -14.80 3.24
C LYS A 162 -2.59 -13.36 2.81
N TRP A 163 -3.28 -12.56 3.63
CA TRP A 163 -3.72 -11.21 3.28
C TRP A 163 -2.61 -10.17 3.41
N PHE A 164 -1.64 -10.43 4.28
CA PHE A 164 -0.56 -9.51 4.60
C PHE A 164 0.78 -10.10 4.21
N ARG A 165 1.63 -9.28 3.56
CA ARG A 165 3.00 -9.66 3.21
C ARG A 165 3.88 -9.90 4.45
N TRP A 166 3.57 -9.23 5.55
CA TRP A 166 4.22 -9.32 6.87
C TRP A 166 3.43 -10.21 7.84
N SER A 167 3.06 -11.41 7.40
CA SER A 167 2.22 -12.32 8.20
C SER A 167 2.82 -12.65 9.58
N VAL A 168 4.15 -12.68 9.70
CA VAL A 168 4.86 -12.94 10.96
C VAL A 168 4.58 -11.88 12.00
N ASP A 169 4.65 -10.60 11.63
CA ASP A 169 4.39 -9.48 12.56
C ASP A 169 2.90 -9.35 12.89
N MET A 170 2.04 -9.85 12.00
CA MET A 170 0.59 -9.84 12.18
C MET A 170 0.09 -10.89 13.18
N GLU A 171 0.82 -11.98 13.42
CA GLU A 171 0.42 -13.00 14.40
C GLU A 171 0.40 -12.44 15.84
N PRO A 172 1.45 -11.75 16.34
CA PRO A 172 1.38 -11.07 17.63
C PRO A 172 0.21 -10.07 17.73
N ALA A 173 -0.03 -9.29 16.68
CA ALA A 173 -1.12 -8.32 16.64
C ALA A 173 -2.51 -8.98 16.74
N LYS A 174 -2.68 -10.14 16.11
CA LYS A 174 -3.88 -10.98 16.25
C LYS A 174 -4.05 -11.47 17.68
N GLU A 175 -3.01 -12.06 18.28
CA GLU A 175 -3.07 -12.59 19.65
C GLU A 175 -3.42 -11.50 20.67
N GLU A 176 -2.82 -10.31 20.52
CA GLU A 176 -3.17 -9.15 21.35
C GLU A 176 -4.63 -8.72 21.14
N SER A 177 -5.09 -8.65 19.89
CA SER A 177 -6.47 -8.28 19.56
C SER A 177 -7.50 -9.26 20.14
N LEU A 178 -7.17 -10.56 20.16
CA LEU A 178 -7.99 -11.61 20.78
C LEU A 178 -8.02 -11.45 22.29
N LYS A 179 -6.86 -11.26 22.93
CA LYS A 179 -6.75 -11.06 24.39
C LYS A 179 -7.55 -9.85 24.86
N ASN A 180 -7.56 -8.78 24.07
CA ASN A 180 -8.25 -7.54 24.39
C ASN A 180 -9.74 -7.54 23.96
N GLY A 181 -10.26 -8.66 23.42
CA GLY A 181 -11.65 -8.78 22.98
C GLY A 181 -12.03 -7.86 21.82
N ARG A 182 -11.04 -7.33 21.08
CA ARG A 182 -11.27 -6.45 19.91
C ARG A 182 -11.59 -7.24 18.64
N VAL A 183 -11.25 -8.52 18.65
CA VAL A 183 -11.70 -9.55 17.71
C VAL A 183 -11.99 -10.82 18.50
N MET A 184 -12.76 -11.73 17.93
CA MET A 184 -13.15 -12.97 18.61
C MET A 184 -12.78 -14.19 17.77
N LYS A 185 -12.62 -15.33 18.43
CA LYS A 185 -12.31 -16.61 17.76
C LYS A 185 -13.41 -17.62 18.03
N ALA A 186 -13.90 -18.26 16.95
CA ALA A 186 -14.83 -19.38 17.01
C ALA A 186 -14.32 -20.50 16.11
N GLY A 187 -13.72 -21.53 16.72
CA GLY A 187 -13.04 -22.59 15.98
C GLY A 187 -11.94 -22.02 15.06
N PRO A 188 -11.95 -22.31 13.74
CA PRO A 188 -10.96 -21.80 12.79
C PRO A 188 -11.26 -20.37 12.28
N PHE A 189 -12.30 -19.73 12.81
CA PHE A 189 -12.75 -18.42 12.33
C PHE A 189 -12.42 -17.30 13.32
N ILE A 190 -12.07 -16.15 12.76
CA ILE A 190 -11.96 -14.86 13.45
C ILE A 190 -13.17 -14.01 13.08
N ILE A 191 -13.81 -13.41 14.08
CA ILE A 191 -15.10 -12.73 13.96
C ILE A 191 -15.00 -11.31 14.52
N ALA A 192 -15.67 -10.38 13.85
CA ALA A 192 -15.88 -9.03 14.35
C ALA A 192 -16.79 -9.06 15.60
N PRO A 193 -16.43 -8.36 16.70
CA PRO A 193 -17.20 -8.41 17.95
C PRO A 193 -18.67 -7.97 17.81
N ARG A 194 -18.98 -7.16 16.78
CA ARG A 194 -20.33 -6.66 16.52
C ARG A 194 -21.34 -7.76 16.23
N VAL A 195 -20.91 -8.92 15.72
CA VAL A 195 -21.79 -10.04 15.33
C VAL A 195 -22.50 -10.68 16.54
N LEU A 196 -21.92 -10.59 17.73
CA LEU A 196 -22.51 -11.18 18.95
C LEU A 196 -23.30 -10.18 19.80
N ARG A 197 -23.31 -8.90 19.41
CA ARG A 197 -24.09 -7.85 20.09
C ARG A 197 -25.47 -7.61 19.45
N SER A 198 -25.73 -8.31 18.35
CA SER A 198 -26.98 -8.39 17.61
C SER A 198 -27.64 -9.74 17.85
#